data_AF-A0A226QSP0-F1
#
_entry.id   AF-A0A226QSP0-F1
#
_cell.length_a   1.000
_cell.length_b   1.000
_cell.length_c   1.000
_cell.angle_alpha   90.00
_cell.angle_beta   90.00
_cell.angle_gamma   90.00
#
_symmetry.space_group_name_H-M   'P 1'
#
loop_
_entity.id
_entity.type
_entity.pdbx_description
1 polymer ?
#
loop_
_entity_poly.entity_id
_entity_poly.type
_entity_poly.pdbx_seq_one_letter_code
_entity_poly.pdbx_strand_id
1 'polypeptide(L)' 'MVRRNQSAWTGMNFHQIMMQQAMQQANSPVYCRYCGQDIKQPGRNSTQTDSGRWYDDWELRYNAHHKCHAAHLAQQRGY' A
#
# COMPACT_ATOMS: atom_id res chain seq x y z
N MET A 1 1.34 35.84 -21.88
CA MET A 1 0.82 34.49 -22.21
C MET A 1 0.12 33.94 -20.98
N VAL A 2 -1.22 33.98 -20.93
CA VAL A 2 -2.00 33.49 -19.78
C VAL A 2 -2.21 31.99 -19.95
N ARG A 3 -1.53 31.16 -19.15
CA ARG A 3 -1.79 29.73 -19.08
C ARG A 3 -3.22 29.54 -18.54
N ARG A 4 -4.16 29.22 -19.42
CA ARG A 4 -5.49 28.74 -19.02
C ARG A 4 -5.27 27.45 -18.23
N ASN A 5 -5.47 27.53 -16.92
CA ASN A 5 -5.51 26.37 -16.05
C ASN A 5 -6.81 25.61 -16.38
N GLN A 6 -6.78 24.76 -17.41
CA GLN A 6 -7.87 23.83 -17.68
C GLN A 6 -7.96 22.91 -16.47
N SER A 7 -9.03 23.07 -15.68
CA SER A 7 -9.32 22.17 -14.57
C SER A 7 -9.26 20.73 -15.08
N ALA A 8 -8.45 19.88 -14.42
CA ALA A 8 -8.32 18.46 -14.75
C ALA A 8 -9.65 17.68 -14.67
N TRP A 9 -10.75 18.34 -14.27
CA TRP A 9 -12.08 17.81 -14.04
C TRP A 9 -13.10 18.20 -15.12
N THR A 10 -12.80 19.20 -15.96
CA THR A 10 -13.72 19.64 -17.03
C THR A 10 -13.61 18.70 -18.23
N GLY A 11 -14.20 17.51 -18.13
CA GLY A 11 -14.27 16.56 -19.24
C GLY A 11 -14.42 15.08 -18.87
N MET A 12 -14.28 14.71 -17.59
CA MET A 12 -14.47 13.32 -17.16
C MET A 12 -15.94 13.03 -16.84
N ASN A 13 -16.49 11.98 -17.46
CA ASN A 13 -17.81 11.47 -17.11
C ASN A 13 -17.83 11.00 -15.64
N PHE A 14 -18.98 11.12 -14.95
CA PHE A 14 -19.14 10.70 -13.55
C PHE A 14 -18.60 9.29 -13.28
N HIS A 15 -18.81 8.35 -14.21
CA HIS A 15 -18.29 6.99 -14.12
C HIS A 15 -16.75 6.94 -14.06
N GLN A 16 -16.07 7.78 -14.85
CA GLN A 16 -14.61 7.87 -14.86
C GLN A 16 -14.08 8.48 -13.56
N ILE A 17 -14.78 9.49 -13.01
CA ILE A 17 -14.46 10.09 -11.71
C ILE A 17 -14.57 9.04 -10.60
N MET A 18 -15.66 8.27 -10.57
CA MET A 18 -15.87 7.21 -9.58
C MET A 18 -14.84 6.10 -9.70
N MET A 19 -14.50 5.67 -10.91
CA MET A 19 -13.42 4.69 -11.13
C MET A 19 -12.07 5.22 -10.63
N GLN A 20 -11.75 6.48 -10.89
CA GLN A 20 -10.48 7.07 -10.46
C GLN A 20 -10.40 7.16 -8.93
N GLN A 21 -11.49 7.51 -8.25
CA GLN A 21 -11.57 7.51 -6.79
C GLN A 21 -11.45 6.09 -6.20
N ALA A 22 -12.12 5.11 -6.82
CA ALA A 22 -12.02 3.70 -6.40
C ALA A 22 -10.59 3.16 -6.57
N MET A 23 -9.91 3.49 -7.67
CA MET A 23 -8.51 3.09 -7.90
C MET A 23 -7.56 3.76 -6.89
N GLN A 24 -7.82 5.01 -6.50
CA GLN A 24 -7.05 5.69 -5.45
C GLN A 24 -7.23 5.02 -4.09
N GLN A 25 -8.45 4.62 -3.73
CA GLN A 25 -8.69 3.88 -2.48
C GLN A 25 -8.04 2.50 -2.49
N ALA A 26 -8.13 1.75 -3.60
CA ALA A 26 -7.50 0.44 -3.73
C ALA A 26 -5.97 0.52 -3.57
N ASN A 27 -5.36 1.59 -4.12
CA ASN A 27 -3.93 1.86 -4.04
C ASN A 27 -3.51 2.66 -2.79
N SER A 28 -4.41 2.85 -1.83
CA SER A 28 -4.03 3.52 -0.57
C SER A 28 -2.92 2.72 0.13
N PRO A 29 -1.83 3.37 0.56
CA PRO A 29 -0.72 2.68 1.22
C PRO A 29 -1.18 2.06 2.54
N VAL A 30 -0.65 0.89 2.86
CA VAL A 30 -0.95 0.19 4.13
C VAL A 30 0.36 0.05 4.87
N TYR A 31 0.53 0.81 5.96
CA TYR A 31 1.80 0.88 6.66
C TYR A 31 1.99 -0.26 7.66
N CYS A 32 3.17 -0.88 7.64
CA CYS A 32 3.59 -1.85 8.65
C CYS A 32 3.75 -1.18 10.02
N ARG A 33 3.04 -1.69 11.03
CA ARG A 33 3.08 -1.20 12.43
C ARG A 33 4.45 -1.25 13.10
N TYR A 34 5.40 -2.02 12.57
CA TYR A 34 6.73 -2.20 13.15
C TYR A 34 7.80 -1.33 12.49
N CYS A 35 7.80 -1.23 11.16
CA CYS A 35 8.85 -0.51 10.43
C CYS A 35 8.35 0.77 9.72
N GLY A 36 7.05 1.04 9.73
CA GLY A 36 6.44 2.23 9.12
C GLY A 36 6.46 2.27 7.58
N GLN A 37 6.93 1.19 6.92
CA GLN A 37 6.97 1.11 5.46
C GLN A 37 5.65 0.55 4.90
N ASP A 38 5.30 0.95 3.68
CA ASP A 38 4.12 0.43 2.97
C ASP A 38 4.30 -1.05 2.62
N ILE A 39 3.37 -1.87 3.07
CA ILE A 39 3.29 -3.31 2.85
C ILE A 39 3.08 -3.62 1.38
N LYS A 40 2.37 -2.75 0.66
CA LYS A 40 2.06 -2.97 -0.75
C LYS A 40 3.26 -2.77 -1.67
N GLN A 41 4.36 -2.21 -1.18
CA GLN A 41 5.55 -1.89 -1.96
C GLN A 41 6.67 -2.93 -1.77
N PRO A 42 7.47 -3.19 -2.81
CA PRO A 42 8.69 -3.97 -2.66
C PRO A 42 9.66 -3.31 -1.69
N GLY A 43 10.20 -4.08 -0.77
CA GLY A 43 11.15 -3.60 0.23
C GLY A 43 11.94 -4.73 0.87
N ARG A 44 12.90 -4.38 1.73
CA ARG A 44 13.76 -5.33 2.44
C ARG A 44 12.97 -6.33 3.30
N ASN A 45 11.85 -5.86 3.84
CA ASN A 45 11.00 -6.62 4.76
C ASN A 45 9.81 -7.31 4.06
N SER A 46 9.61 -7.05 2.78
CA SER A 46 8.56 -7.66 1.96
C SER A 46 9.04 -9.02 1.42
N THR A 47 8.09 -9.88 1.04
CA THR A 47 8.37 -11.17 0.39
C THR A 47 7.42 -11.32 -0.78
N GLN A 48 7.97 -11.61 -1.96
CA GLN A 48 7.11 -11.82 -3.14
C GLN A 48 6.37 -13.15 -2.99
N THR A 49 5.05 -13.10 -3.17
CA THR A 49 4.17 -14.26 -3.24
C THR A 49 4.16 -14.84 -4.65
N ASP A 50 3.73 -16.10 -4.80
CA ASP A 50 3.59 -16.77 -6.10
C ASP A 50 2.64 -16.03 -7.05
N SER A 51 1.74 -15.20 -6.51
CA SER A 51 0.83 -14.34 -7.27
C SER A 51 1.48 -13.07 -7.84
N GLY A 52 2.79 -12.87 -7.61
CA GLY A 52 3.56 -11.70 -8.04
C GLY A 52 3.41 -10.47 -7.14
N ARG A 53 2.55 -10.52 -6.12
CA ARG A 53 2.38 -9.46 -5.11
C ARG A 53 3.51 -9.49 -4.10
N TRP A 54 3.88 -8.33 -3.56
CA TRP A 54 4.91 -8.17 -2.53
C TRP A 54 4.42 -8.37 -1.09
N TYR A 55 3.13 -8.68 -0.96
CA TYR A 55 2.45 -8.89 0.29
C TYR A 55 1.45 -10.03 0.16
N ASP A 56 1.05 -10.58 1.30
CA ASP A 56 -0.06 -11.53 1.40
C ASP A 56 -1.25 -10.95 2.20
N ASP A 57 -2.33 -11.74 2.26
CA ASP A 57 -3.55 -11.33 2.94
C ASP A 57 -3.36 -11.20 4.47
N TRP A 58 -2.40 -11.93 5.05
CA TRP A 58 -2.08 -11.80 6.47
C TRP A 58 -1.42 -10.46 6.76
N GLU A 59 -0.46 -10.04 5.93
CA GLU A 59 0.24 -8.77 6.11
C GLU A 59 -0.72 -7.57 6.00
N LEU A 60 -1.68 -7.62 5.07
CA LEU A 60 -2.76 -6.62 4.99
C LEU A 60 -3.71 -6.66 6.19
N ARG A 61 -4.10 -7.85 6.65
CA ARG A 61 -5.05 -7.99 7.76
C ARG A 61 -4.48 -7.47 9.08
N TYR A 62 -3.18 -7.66 9.29
CA TYR A 62 -2.50 -7.30 10.55
C TYR A 62 -1.65 -6.03 10.45
N ASN A 63 -1.63 -5.36 9.29
CA ASN A 63 -0.79 -4.21 9.00
C ASN A 63 0.66 -4.46 9.44
N ALA A 64 1.24 -5.59 9.07
CA ALA A 64 2.58 -5.97 9.49
C ALA A 64 3.27 -6.86 8.45
N HIS A 65 4.54 -6.61 8.15
CA HIS A 65 5.35 -7.57 7.40
C HIS A 65 5.63 -8.82 8.25
N HIS A 66 5.64 -10.01 7.62
CA HIS A 66 6.01 -11.26 8.29
C HIS A 66 7.37 -11.19 8.95
N LYS A 67 8.37 -10.66 8.23
CA LYS A 67 9.74 -10.52 8.74
C LYS A 67 9.81 -9.61 9.96
N CYS A 68 9.09 -8.49 9.94
CA CYS A 68 9.05 -7.57 11.07
C CYS A 68 8.36 -8.20 12.28
N HIS A 69 7.24 -8.90 12.05
CA HIS A 69 6.54 -9.61 13.11
C HIS A 69 7.39 -10.72 13.75
N ALA A 70 8.09 -11.51 12.93
CA ALA A 70 9.01 -12.53 13.42
C ALA A 70 10.16 -11.94 14.24
N ALA A 71 10.77 -10.84 13.78
CA ALA A 71 11.83 -10.15 14.52
C ALA A 71 11.34 -9.61 15.87
N HIS A 72 10.14 -9.03 15.90
CA HIS A 72 9.52 -8.55 17.12
C HIS A 72 9.22 -9.70 18.11
N LEU A 73 8.72 -10.84 17.63
CA LEU A 73 8.51 -12.03 18.47
C LEU A 73 9.82 -12.60 19.03
N ALA A 74 10.91 -12.58 18.26
CA ALA A 74 12.23 -12.99 18.72
C ALA A 74 12.74 -12.08 19.86
N GLN A 75 12.60 -10.76 19.70
CA GLN A 75 12.95 -9.78 20.73
C GLN A 75 12.15 -9.99 22.02
N GLN A 76 10.87 -10.30 21.93
CA GLN A 76 10.04 -10.57 23.11
C GLN A 76 10.38 -11.89 23.82
N ARG A 77 11.01 -12.83 23.12
CA ARG A 77 11.39 -14.14 23.66
C ARG A 77 12.80 -14.19 24.24
N GLY A 78 13.54 -13.07 24.23
CA GLY A 78 14.82 -12.93 24.91
C GLY A 78 15.97 -13.73 24.27
N TYR A 79 15.93 -13.95 22.96
CA TYR A 79 17.06 -14.46 22.19
C TYR A 79 17.94 -13.32 21.67
#